data_AF-A0A930N0G7-F1
#
_entry.id   AF-A0A930N0G7-F1
#
_cell.length_a   1.000
_cell.length_b   1.000
_cell.length_c   1.000
_cell.angle_alpha   90.00
_cell.angle_beta   90.00
_cell.angle_gamma   90.00
#
_symmetry.space_group_name_H-M   'P 1'
#
loop_
_entity.id
_entity.type
_entity.pdbx_description
1 polymer ?
#
loop_
_entity_poly.entity_id
_entity_poly.type
_entity_poly.pdbx_seq_one_letter_code
_entity_poly.pdbx_strand_id
1 'polypeptide(L)'
;METLYINKENIFSNFDELSNVWDKSTSLSLCLNIPIPDIEPVVTELLRKPLNDLVFSILSEIAEKDGLNEELMRLIYNHGDKGCKVAIALRNDLPADLKILCEHHDDADIREHYMNKL
;
A
#
# COMPACT_ATOMS: atom_id res chain seq x y z
N MET A 1 -6.62 11.66 -18.21
CA MET A 1 -6.21 11.19 -16.87
C MET A 1 -4.73 11.49 -16.77
N GLU A 2 -4.35 12.33 -15.83
CA GLU A 2 -2.92 12.63 -15.59
C GLU A 2 -2.33 11.51 -14.71
N THR A 3 -1.00 11.38 -14.72
CA THR A 3 -0.29 10.34 -13.96
C THR A 3 0.74 10.98 -13.06
N LEU A 4 0.65 10.69 -11.77
CA LEU A 4 1.65 11.04 -10.77
C LEU A 4 2.67 9.90 -10.70
N TYR A 5 3.88 10.18 -11.17
CA TYR A 5 4.98 9.23 -11.13
C TYR A 5 5.64 9.25 -9.75
N ILE A 6 5.71 8.10 -9.10
CA ILE A 6 6.26 7.93 -7.76
C ILE A 6 7.50 7.04 -7.84
N ASN A 7 8.60 7.49 -7.26
CA ASN A 7 9.83 6.72 -7.12
C ASN A 7 10.45 6.98 -5.74
N LYS A 8 11.55 6.30 -5.42
CA LYS A 8 12.22 6.49 -4.14
C LYS A 8 12.68 7.93 -3.96
N GLU A 9 13.30 8.52 -4.98
CA GLU A 9 13.93 9.83 -4.91
C GLU A 9 12.92 10.93 -4.56
N ASN A 10 11.74 10.90 -5.18
CA ASN A 10 10.71 11.92 -4.96
C ASN A 10 9.93 11.71 -3.65
N ILE A 11 9.77 10.46 -3.18
CA ILE A 11 9.24 10.19 -1.83
C ILE A 11 10.17 10.76 -0.76
N PHE A 12 11.49 10.64 -0.97
CA PHE A 12 12.47 11.07 0.02
C PHE A 12 12.72 12.59 -0.03
N SER A 13 12.65 13.19 -1.23
CA SER A 13 13.04 14.60 -1.41
C SER A 13 11.85 15.56 -1.42
N ASN A 14 10.71 15.17 -1.99
CA ASN A 14 9.64 16.09 -2.40
C ASN A 14 8.23 15.58 -2.04
N PHE A 15 8.07 14.74 -1.00
CA PHE A 15 6.78 14.13 -0.70
C PHE A 15 5.64 15.13 -0.46
N ASP A 16 5.91 16.24 0.22
CA ASP A 16 4.88 17.25 0.49
C ASP A 16 4.35 17.88 -0.81
N GLU A 17 5.19 18.06 -1.82
CA GLU A 17 4.77 18.53 -3.14
C GLU A 17 3.90 17.48 -3.84
N LEU A 18 4.29 16.21 -3.78
CA LEU A 18 3.51 15.09 -4.32
C LEU A 18 2.12 15.01 -3.68
N SER A 19 2.07 15.11 -2.34
CA SER A 19 0.80 15.12 -1.59
C SER A 19 -0.08 16.29 -1.99
N ASN A 20 0.49 17.49 -2.12
CA ASN A 20 -0.27 18.66 -2.55
C ASN A 20 -0.84 18.54 -3.97
N VAL A 21 -0.08 17.90 -4.88
CA VAL A 21 -0.56 17.62 -6.25
C VAL A 21 -1.68 16.58 -6.23
N TRP A 22 -1.52 15.53 -5.42
CA TRP A 22 -2.53 14.49 -5.20
C TRP A 22 -3.85 15.08 -4.68
N ASP A 23 -3.80 15.83 -3.58
CA ASP A 23 -4.98 16.38 -2.89
C ASP A 23 -5.77 17.38 -3.74
N LYS A 24 -5.11 18.11 -4.65
CA LYS A 24 -5.76 19.10 -5.54
C LYS A 24 -6.38 18.48 -6.79
N SER A 25 -6.10 17.22 -7.05
CA SER A 25 -6.47 16.57 -8.30
C SER A 25 -7.69 15.68 -8.13
N THR A 26 -8.61 15.74 -9.08
CA THR A 26 -9.83 14.93 -9.07
C THR A 26 -9.74 13.69 -9.97
N SER A 27 -8.67 13.55 -10.75
CA SER A 27 -8.51 12.46 -11.74
C SER A 27 -7.03 12.12 -12.03
N LEU A 28 -6.23 12.03 -10.98
CA LEU A 28 -4.87 11.50 -11.06
C LEU A 28 -4.88 9.98 -10.94
N SER A 29 -4.00 9.34 -11.71
CA SER A 29 -3.56 7.97 -11.50
C SER A 29 -2.16 7.94 -10.92
N LEU A 30 -1.84 6.89 -10.18
CA LEU A 30 -0.51 6.70 -9.62
C LEU A 30 0.29 5.73 -10.50
N CYS A 31 1.60 5.94 -10.57
CA CYS A 31 2.52 5.04 -11.29
C CYS A 31 3.78 4.85 -10.46
N LEU A 32 3.92 3.69 -9.82
CA LEU A 32 5.09 3.35 -9.01
C LEU A 32 6.25 2.81 -9.87
N ASN A 33 7.34 3.57 -9.90
CA ASN A 33 8.65 3.10 -10.35
C ASN A 33 9.57 2.84 -9.15
N ILE A 34 9.25 1.80 -8.37
CA ILE A 34 10.00 1.38 -7.17
C ILE A 34 10.42 -0.07 -7.33
N PRO A 35 11.73 -0.36 -7.46
CA PRO A 35 12.23 -1.72 -7.58
C PRO A 35 12.24 -2.42 -6.21
N ILE A 36 12.24 -3.75 -6.20
CA ILE A 36 12.18 -4.57 -4.97
C ILE A 36 13.19 -4.14 -3.89
N PRO A 37 14.47 -3.86 -4.20
CA PRO A 37 15.45 -3.48 -3.17
C PRO A 37 15.11 -2.16 -2.45
N ASP A 38 14.27 -1.32 -3.05
CA ASP A 38 13.89 -0.02 -2.52
C ASP A 38 12.55 -0.03 -1.77
N ILE A 39 11.78 -1.13 -1.83
CA ILE A 39 10.46 -1.22 -1.21
C ILE A 39 10.55 -1.02 0.31
N GLU A 40 11.43 -1.74 0.99
CA GLU A 40 11.54 -1.64 2.45
C GLU A 40 11.93 -0.22 2.93
N PRO A 41 12.97 0.43 2.36
CA PRO A 41 13.25 1.84 2.65
C PRO A 41 12.06 2.76 2.39
N VAL A 42 11.34 2.55 1.28
CA VAL A 42 10.18 3.37 0.92
C VAL A 42 9.03 3.20 1.90
N VAL A 43 8.63 1.96 2.22
CA VAL A 43 7.55 1.68 3.17
C VAL A 43 7.89 2.28 4.53
N THR A 44 9.13 2.09 5.00
CA THR A 44 9.61 2.66 6.26
C THR A 44 9.54 4.17 6.26
N GLU A 45 9.94 4.82 5.17
CA GLU A 45 9.90 6.27 5.04
C GLU A 45 8.46 6.79 5.00
N LEU A 46 7.58 6.18 4.22
CA LEU A 46 6.15 6.55 4.15
C LEU A 46 5.45 6.48 5.50
N LEU A 47 5.72 5.42 6.28
CA LEU A 47 5.12 5.23 7.60
C LEU A 47 5.65 6.20 8.67
N ARG A 48 6.74 6.94 8.39
CA ARG A 48 7.22 8.04 9.24
C ARG A 48 6.56 9.38 8.89
N LYS A 49 5.93 9.50 7.72
CA LYS A 49 5.24 10.71 7.28
C LYS A 49 3.84 10.77 7.90
N PRO A 50 3.20 11.96 7.95
CA PRO A 50 1.79 12.05 8.27
C PRO A 50 0.98 11.18 7.31
N LEU A 51 0.24 10.22 7.86
CA LEU A 51 -0.56 9.30 7.06
C LEU A 51 -1.69 10.08 6.37
N ASN A 52 -1.70 10.05 5.05
CA ASN A 52 -2.68 10.69 4.20
C ASN A 52 -3.06 9.78 3.03
N ASP A 53 -3.98 10.24 2.19
CA ASP A 53 -4.52 9.46 1.08
C ASP A 53 -3.43 9.01 0.09
N LEU A 54 -2.44 9.87 -0.18
CA LEU A 54 -1.31 9.52 -1.04
C LEU A 54 -0.42 8.43 -0.41
N VAL A 55 -0.14 8.50 0.91
CA VAL A 55 0.61 7.45 1.61
C VAL A 55 -0.10 6.10 1.45
N PHE A 56 -1.40 6.05 1.71
CA PHE A 56 -2.16 4.82 1.61
C PHE A 56 -2.27 4.31 0.18
N SER A 57 -2.44 5.20 -0.80
CA SER A 57 -2.45 4.84 -2.23
C SER A 57 -1.13 4.18 -2.66
N ILE A 58 0.01 4.75 -2.24
CA ILE A 58 1.33 4.16 -2.53
C ILE A 58 1.50 2.81 -1.82
N LEU A 59 1.14 2.71 -0.53
CA LEU A 59 1.26 1.48 0.24
C LEU A 59 0.37 0.36 -0.32
N SER A 60 -0.82 0.68 -0.80
CA SER A 60 -1.73 -0.27 -1.44
C SER A 60 -1.14 -0.83 -2.74
N GLU A 61 -0.59 0.01 -3.62
CA GLU A 61 0.06 -0.49 -4.84
C GLU A 61 1.36 -1.27 -4.53
N ILE A 62 2.09 -0.92 -3.46
CA ILE A 62 3.23 -1.74 -3.00
C ILE A 62 2.76 -3.10 -2.50
N ALA A 63 1.63 -3.17 -1.79
CA ALA A 63 1.06 -4.42 -1.28
C ALA A 63 0.70 -5.41 -2.39
N GLU A 64 0.46 -4.94 -3.62
CA GLU A 64 0.17 -5.78 -4.78
C GLU A 64 1.44 -6.33 -5.47
N LYS A 65 2.64 -5.82 -5.15
CA LYS A 65 3.89 -6.25 -5.80
C LYS A 65 4.28 -7.67 -5.38
N ASP A 66 4.67 -8.50 -6.35
CA ASP A 66 5.29 -9.79 -6.10
C ASP A 66 6.63 -9.64 -5.36
N GLY A 67 6.98 -10.63 -4.54
CA GLY A 67 8.26 -10.65 -3.82
C GLY A 67 8.32 -9.75 -2.58
N LEU A 68 7.18 -9.18 -2.14
CA LEU A 68 7.08 -8.53 -0.84
C LEU A 68 7.32 -9.57 0.26
N ASN A 69 8.20 -9.26 1.22
CA ASN A 69 8.45 -10.18 2.34
C ASN A 69 7.31 -10.13 3.36
N GLU A 70 7.20 -11.17 4.21
CA GLU A 70 6.10 -11.25 5.17
C GLU A 70 6.10 -10.13 6.22
N GLU A 71 7.27 -9.59 6.59
CA GLU A 71 7.38 -8.50 7.56
C GLU A 71 6.75 -7.21 7.01
N LEU A 72 7.05 -6.89 5.75
CA LEU A 72 6.45 -5.76 5.04
C LEU A 72 4.95 -5.97 4.82
N MET A 73 4.50 -7.19 4.51
CA MET A 73 3.06 -7.48 4.43
C MET A 73 2.35 -7.15 5.75
N ARG A 74 2.90 -7.58 6.89
CA ARG A 74 2.34 -7.28 8.22
C ARG A 74 2.38 -5.79 8.52
N LEU A 75 3.47 -5.12 8.18
CA LEU A 75 3.64 -3.70 8.43
C LEU A 75 2.60 -2.88 7.64
N ILE A 76 2.43 -3.17 6.35
CA ILE A 76 1.42 -2.51 5.51
C ILE A 76 0.00 -2.84 5.99
N TYR A 77 -0.28 -4.09 6.36
CA TYR A 77 -1.61 -4.48 6.85
C TYR A 77 -2.00 -3.75 8.14
N ASN A 78 -1.06 -3.61 9.08
CA ASN A 78 -1.32 -3.03 10.40
C ASN A 78 -1.41 -1.50 10.38
N HIS A 79 -0.64 -0.84 9.50
CA HIS A 79 -0.57 0.62 9.44
C HIS A 79 -1.28 1.24 8.25
N GLY A 80 -1.65 0.43 7.26
CA GLY A 80 -2.39 0.86 6.09
C GLY A 80 -3.88 1.03 6.35
N ASP A 81 -4.53 1.67 5.39
CA ASP A 81 -5.96 1.86 5.37
C ASP A 81 -6.70 0.61 4.86
N LYS A 82 -7.99 0.75 4.56
CA LYS A 82 -8.79 -0.32 3.98
C LYS A 82 -8.24 -0.78 2.63
N GLY A 83 -7.80 0.13 1.77
CA GLY A 83 -7.20 -0.21 0.48
C GLY A 83 -5.98 -1.13 0.65
N CYS A 84 -5.05 -0.73 1.53
CA CYS A 84 -3.88 -1.53 1.88
C CYS A 84 -4.26 -2.94 2.38
N LYS A 85 -5.25 -3.03 3.27
CA LYS A 85 -5.70 -4.32 3.83
C LYS A 85 -6.36 -5.20 2.79
N VAL A 86 -7.15 -4.64 1.87
CA VAL A 86 -7.75 -5.37 0.75
C VAL A 86 -6.66 -5.88 -0.20
N ALA A 87 -5.68 -5.03 -0.55
CA ALA A 87 -4.56 -5.43 -1.41
C ALA A 87 -3.77 -6.59 -0.81
N ILE A 88 -3.44 -6.54 0.49
CA ILE A 88 -2.83 -7.66 1.22
C ILE A 88 -3.78 -8.87 1.22
N ALA A 89 -5.06 -8.69 1.55
CA ALA A 89 -6.04 -9.77 1.59
C ALA A 89 -6.20 -10.50 0.26
N LEU A 90 -5.93 -9.86 -0.88
CA LEU A 90 -5.98 -10.46 -2.22
C LEU A 90 -4.75 -11.30 -2.57
N ARG A 91 -3.66 -11.22 -1.79
CA ARG A 91 -2.42 -11.96 -2.06
C ARG A 91 -2.56 -13.46 -1.84
N ASN A 92 -1.89 -14.27 -2.67
CA ASN A 92 -1.88 -15.74 -2.53
C ASN A 92 -0.80 -16.26 -1.56
N ASP A 93 0.24 -15.48 -1.32
CA ASP A 93 1.42 -15.82 -0.51
C ASP A 93 1.33 -15.30 0.93
N LEU A 94 0.11 -15.10 1.44
CA LEU A 94 -0.09 -14.59 2.79
C LEU A 94 0.51 -15.53 3.86
N PRO A 95 1.21 -14.97 4.86
CA PRO A 95 1.61 -15.72 6.03
C PRO A 95 0.38 -16.14 6.86
N ALA A 96 0.54 -17.19 7.65
CA ALA A 96 -0.57 -17.86 8.34
C ALA A 96 -1.34 -16.94 9.30
N ASP A 97 -0.65 -16.02 9.97
CA ASP A 97 -1.27 -15.03 10.85
C ASP A 97 -2.14 -14.03 10.08
N LEU A 98 -1.67 -13.52 8.93
CA LEU A 98 -2.47 -12.62 8.10
C LEU A 98 -3.69 -13.32 7.49
N LYS A 99 -3.59 -14.62 7.16
CA LYS A 99 -4.75 -15.43 6.73
C LYS A 99 -5.85 -15.44 7.78
N ILE A 100 -5.49 -15.70 9.04
CA ILE A 100 -6.44 -15.71 10.17
C ILE A 100 -7.06 -14.32 10.36
N LEU A 101 -6.23 -13.26 10.29
CA LEU A 101 -6.71 -11.88 10.43
C LEU A 101 -7.69 -11.49 9.31
N CYS A 102 -7.40 -11.85 8.06
CA CYS A 102 -8.30 -11.58 6.93
C CYS A 102 -9.62 -12.38 7.03
N GLU A 103 -9.56 -13.66 7.41
CA GLU A 103 -10.72 -14.53 7.56
C GLU A 103 -11.71 -14.03 8.63
N HIS A 104 -11.19 -13.45 9.70
CA HIS A 104 -11.97 -12.98 10.85
C HIS A 104 -12.03 -11.46 10.96
N HIS A 105 -11.65 -10.72 9.92
CA HIS A 105 -11.62 -9.26 9.97
C HIS A 105 -13.03 -8.70 10.18
N ASP A 106 -13.19 -7.66 11.00
CA ASP A 106 -14.49 -7.08 11.31
C ASP A 106 -15.15 -6.41 10.09
N ASP A 107 -14.34 -5.73 9.27
CA ASP A 107 -14.79 -5.14 8.00
C ASP A 107 -15.13 -6.25 6.98
N ALA A 108 -16.39 -6.28 6.56
CA ALA A 108 -16.91 -7.29 5.64
C ALA A 108 -16.21 -7.26 4.28
N ASP A 109 -15.82 -6.09 3.76
CA ASP A 109 -15.20 -6.02 2.44
C ASP A 109 -13.84 -6.71 2.46
N ILE A 110 -13.02 -6.49 3.50
CA ILE A 110 -11.71 -7.16 3.62
C ILE A 110 -11.88 -8.68 3.70
N ARG A 111 -12.85 -9.13 4.51
CA ARG A 111 -13.16 -10.56 4.66
C ARG A 111 -13.67 -11.17 3.36
N GLU A 112 -14.59 -10.50 2.65
CA GLU A 112 -15.13 -10.97 1.37
C GLU A 112 -14.07 -11.03 0.27
N HIS A 113 -13.19 -10.02 0.17
CA HIS A 113 -12.08 -10.07 -0.79
C HIS A 113 -11.13 -11.24 -0.50
N TYR A 114 -10.86 -11.54 0.77
CA TYR A 114 -10.07 -12.71 1.15
C TYR A 114 -10.78 -14.04 0.86
N MET A 115 -12.09 -14.13 1.10
CA MET A 115 -12.85 -15.37 0.89
C MET A 115 -13.12 -15.66 -0.59
N ASN A 116 -13.39 -14.62 -1.38
CA ASN A 116 -13.70 -14.76 -2.80
C ASN A 116 -12.49 -15.12 -3.68
N LYS A 117 -11.28 -14.99 -3.15
CA LYS A 117 -10.06 -15.46 -3.85
C LYS A 117 -9.74 -16.93 -3.61
N LEU A 118 -10.36 -17.59 -2.62
CA LEU A 118 -10.17 -19.01 -2.30
C LEU A 118 -10.96 -19.90 -3.26
#